data_AF-A0AAV1J9N4-F1
#
_entry.id   AF-A0AAV1J9N4-F1
#
_cell.length_a   1.000
_cell.length_b   1.000
_cell.length_c   1.000
_cell.angle_alpha   90.00
_cell.angle_beta   90.00
_cell.angle_gamma   90.00
#
_symmetry.space_group_name_H-M   'P 1'
#
loop_
_entity.id
_entity.type
_entity.pdbx_description
1 polymer ?
#
loop_
_entity_poly.entity_id
_entity_poly.type
_entity_poly.pdbx_seq_one_letter_code
_entity_poly.pdbx_strand_id
1 'polypeptide(L)'
;MNTLRSKPMIIFYLKLRHNNLAKLPSYIFLGLDIRHLTVHNSTLAVIEDSSLSSIGNKLTQLDVSQNKLATIPTSSFTHLNHLLILNMNHNKVTAVHNKAFLGLDTLEILTLYENRISVVDGEAFKGLEKKLKRLNLGGNELTAVPQKALALLENLKKLEMQENRITSISEGDFAGLRSLDSLGLAHNQLRDVPAQVFSHLNFLNSLELEGNLIQRIDEKAFVGLEENLQYLRLGDNRLHEIPSEALRPLHRLRHLDLRSNNITYISEDAFTGYGDSITFLNLQKNMNPLEPIEMIGITLRYLGSGNSINDLHFKFKRGRATISRTISSVCQAIWKYVRPQYLEEITVEKLQNIALDFDLKANFPHCFGAIDGKHIRLIKPDKSGSLFYNYKNYFSIVLLAVVDSNYKFVFFDVGAYGKESDSTIFRNSTLYKLLMRNELPLPDPQPLGNDHNNEPPIPYVLVGDEAFGLSKHVMRPYGGSNLNVKQRVYNYRLSRARRYVECAFGIMANKWRILHRPIDTSYDLTINIAKACCVLHNFVIQHDGLKQQDNMAISRFPQLRPHSSEESLAENFIRDQFANYFMSPEGALPWQLKKI
;
A
#
# COMPACT_ATOMS: atom_id res chain seq x y z
N MET A 1 60.03 -9.55 -5.74
CA MET A 1 60.75 -8.27 -5.45
C MET A 1 62.18 -8.26 -5.98
N ASN A 2 63.04 -9.24 -5.65
CA ASN A 2 64.45 -9.21 -6.09
C ASN A 2 64.63 -9.12 -7.62
N THR A 3 63.79 -9.80 -8.40
CA THR A 3 63.78 -9.70 -9.89
C THR A 3 63.30 -8.35 -10.41
N LEU A 4 62.45 -7.64 -9.67
CA LEU A 4 61.96 -6.31 -10.06
C LEU A 4 63.02 -5.23 -9.75
N ARG A 5 63.90 -5.47 -8.78
CA ARG A 5 64.98 -4.56 -8.38
C ARG A 5 66.17 -4.57 -9.34
N SER A 6 66.34 -5.62 -10.15
CA SER A 6 67.52 -5.80 -10.99
C SER A 6 67.50 -5.04 -12.32
N LYS A 7 66.43 -4.29 -12.61
CA LYS A 7 66.29 -3.44 -13.81
C LYS A 7 65.72 -2.06 -13.44
N PRO A 8 66.27 -0.95 -13.95
CA PRO A 8 65.69 0.37 -13.73
C PRO A 8 64.42 0.52 -14.58
N MET A 9 63.28 0.11 -14.03
CA MET A 9 61.97 0.23 -14.67
C MET A 9 61.01 1.03 -13.79
N ILE A 10 60.27 1.95 -14.41
CA ILE A 10 59.19 2.69 -13.77
C ILE A 10 57.96 1.79 -13.71
N ILE A 11 57.48 1.52 -12.50
CA ILE A 11 56.25 0.79 -12.24
C ILE A 11 55.12 1.80 -12.08
N PHE A 12 54.38 2.05 -13.16
CA PHE A 12 53.25 2.98 -13.09
C PHE A 12 52.15 2.51 -12.13
N TYR A 13 51.88 1.20 -12.07
CA TYR A 13 50.86 0.63 -11.22
C TYR A 13 51.37 -0.63 -10.52
N LEU A 14 51.47 -0.60 -9.19
CA LEU A 14 51.68 -1.79 -8.37
C LEU A 14 50.40 -2.07 -7.56
N LYS A 15 49.77 -3.22 -7.81
CA LYS A 15 48.52 -3.62 -7.15
C LYS A 15 48.73 -4.89 -6.33
N LEU A 16 48.58 -4.77 -5.02
CA LEU A 16 48.54 -5.87 -4.06
C LEU A 16 47.08 -6.05 -3.62
N ARG A 17 46.37 -7.02 -4.21
CA ARG A 17 44.96 -7.28 -3.91
C ARG A 17 44.74 -8.66 -3.35
N HIS A 18 43.81 -8.81 -2.40
CA HIS A 18 43.44 -10.12 -1.82
C HIS A 18 44.64 -10.85 -1.19
N ASN A 19 45.58 -10.10 -0.61
CA ASN A 19 46.75 -10.67 0.05
C ASN A 19 46.57 -10.71 1.56
N ASN A 20 47.11 -11.76 2.20
CA ASN A 20 47.22 -11.83 3.66
C ASN A 20 48.45 -11.05 4.17
N LEU A 21 48.52 -9.77 3.80
CA LEU A 21 49.64 -8.89 4.11
C LEU A 21 49.32 -8.07 5.36
N ALA A 22 49.59 -8.62 6.54
CA ALA A 22 49.27 -7.97 7.81
C ALA A 22 50.02 -6.64 8.04
N LYS A 23 51.21 -6.50 7.45
CA LYS A 23 52.02 -5.28 7.52
C LYS A 23 52.77 -4.97 6.23
N LEU A 24 53.01 -3.69 5.96
CA LEU A 24 54.00 -3.24 4.97
C LEU A 24 55.32 -2.97 5.69
N PRO A 25 56.35 -3.81 5.52
CA PRO A 25 57.63 -3.60 6.18
C PRO A 25 58.51 -2.59 5.45
N SER A 26 59.42 -1.95 6.19
CA SER A 26 60.20 -0.79 5.75
C SER A 26 61.01 -0.99 4.45
N TYR A 27 61.42 -2.23 4.15
CA TYR A 27 62.26 -2.58 3.00
C TYR A 27 61.48 -3.06 1.77
N ILE A 28 60.15 -3.17 1.83
CA ILE A 28 59.38 -3.88 0.80
C ILE A 28 59.51 -3.25 -0.59
N PHE A 29 59.48 -1.91 -0.68
CA PHE A 29 59.57 -1.17 -1.94
C PHE A 29 60.96 -0.61 -2.25
N LEU A 30 61.97 -0.92 -1.44
CA LEU A 30 63.32 -0.42 -1.65
C LEU A 30 63.84 -0.81 -3.05
N GLY A 31 64.35 0.18 -3.77
CA GLY A 31 64.89 0.03 -5.13
C GLY A 31 63.85 0.00 -6.25
N LEU A 32 62.59 0.33 -5.97
CA LEU A 32 61.52 0.43 -6.98
C LEU A 32 61.17 1.91 -7.26
N ASP A 33 60.78 2.22 -8.50
CA ASP A 33 60.15 3.50 -8.86
C ASP A 33 58.66 3.23 -9.11
N ILE A 34 57.80 3.63 -8.16
CA ILE A 34 56.36 3.36 -8.21
C ILE A 34 55.59 4.67 -8.27
N ARG A 35 54.63 4.77 -9.19
CA ARG A 35 53.75 5.96 -9.33
C ARG A 35 52.43 5.78 -8.63
N HIS A 36 51.75 4.64 -8.85
CA HIS A 36 50.49 4.33 -8.20
C HIS A 36 50.61 3.01 -7.43
N LEU A 37 50.39 3.08 -6.12
CA LEU A 37 50.40 1.92 -5.24
C LEU A 37 48.99 1.65 -4.73
N THR A 38 48.50 0.43 -4.96
CA THR A 38 47.24 -0.05 -4.40
C THR A 38 47.51 -1.26 -3.53
N VAL A 39 47.10 -1.20 -2.26
CA VAL A 39 47.03 -2.32 -1.34
C VAL A 39 45.58 -2.42 -0.87
N HIS A 40 44.81 -3.32 -1.48
CA HIS A 40 43.36 -3.30 -1.34
C HIS A 40 42.79 -4.69 -1.03
N ASN A 41 41.75 -4.73 -0.20
CA ASN A 41 41.13 -5.96 0.27
C ASN A 41 42.19 -6.93 0.83
N SER A 42 42.98 -6.41 1.77
CA SER A 42 44.10 -7.11 2.40
C SER A 42 43.94 -7.08 3.92
N THR A 43 44.69 -7.94 4.63
CA THR A 43 44.67 -7.95 6.10
C THR A 43 45.55 -6.86 6.71
N LEU A 44 45.91 -5.82 5.94
CA LEU A 44 46.89 -4.80 6.33
C LEU A 44 46.43 -4.02 7.55
N ALA A 45 47.15 -4.16 8.64
CA ALA A 45 46.89 -3.47 9.90
C ALA A 45 47.96 -2.42 10.22
N VAL A 46 49.16 -2.54 9.66
CA VAL A 46 50.31 -1.68 9.99
C VAL A 46 51.10 -1.30 8.73
N ILE A 47 51.37 -0.01 8.56
CA ILE A 47 52.39 0.51 7.63
C ILE A 47 53.54 1.00 8.49
N GLU A 48 54.72 0.37 8.40
CA GLU A 48 55.90 0.83 9.15
C GLU A 48 56.37 2.20 8.64
N ASP A 49 56.97 3.00 9.52
CA ASP A 49 57.33 4.40 9.28
C ASP A 49 58.14 4.64 8.00
N SER A 50 59.07 3.74 7.68
CA SER A 50 59.94 3.91 6.51
C SER A 50 59.44 3.19 5.25
N SER A 51 58.30 2.49 5.30
CA SER A 51 57.84 1.61 4.21
C SER A 51 57.61 2.31 2.88
N LEU A 52 57.21 3.58 2.91
CA LEU A 52 56.91 4.35 1.71
C LEU A 52 58.00 5.38 1.37
N SER A 53 59.02 5.55 2.22
CA SER A 53 60.07 6.57 2.08
C SER A 53 60.79 6.49 0.73
N SER A 54 61.21 5.28 0.34
CA SER A 54 61.97 5.04 -0.90
C SER A 54 61.21 5.37 -2.19
N ILE A 55 59.87 5.37 -2.15
CA ILE A 55 59.01 5.68 -3.31
C ILE A 55 58.33 7.05 -3.19
N GLY A 56 58.46 7.75 -2.06
CA GLY A 56 57.66 8.92 -1.71
C GLY A 56 57.79 10.09 -2.68
N ASN A 57 59.00 10.35 -3.18
CA ASN A 57 59.25 11.41 -4.16
C ASN A 57 58.73 11.09 -5.57
N LYS A 58 58.20 9.89 -5.81
CA LYS A 58 57.71 9.44 -7.12
C LYS A 58 56.23 9.08 -7.10
N LEU A 59 55.71 8.67 -5.94
CA LEU A 59 54.34 8.22 -5.74
C LEU A 59 53.34 9.37 -5.86
N THR A 60 52.37 9.21 -6.75
CA THR A 60 51.30 10.19 -7.01
C THR A 60 49.94 9.71 -6.52
N GLN A 61 49.75 8.39 -6.36
CA GLN A 61 48.50 7.81 -5.82
C GLN A 61 48.79 6.67 -4.87
N LEU A 62 48.11 6.69 -3.72
CA LEU A 62 48.16 5.65 -2.70
C LEU A 62 46.73 5.24 -2.34
N ASP A 63 46.42 3.97 -2.60
CA ASP A 63 45.17 3.35 -2.18
C ASP A 63 45.47 2.23 -1.18
N VAL A 64 45.03 2.42 0.07
CA VAL A 64 45.11 1.46 1.16
C VAL A 64 43.71 1.10 1.69
N SER A 65 42.70 1.17 0.82
CA SER A 65 41.30 0.91 1.17
C SER A 65 40.98 -0.57 1.42
N GLN A 66 39.90 -0.84 2.14
CA GLN A 66 39.45 -2.20 2.51
C GLN A 66 40.56 -2.99 3.22
N ASN A 67 41.06 -2.44 4.31
CA ASN A 67 42.09 -3.04 5.14
C ASN A 67 41.69 -2.96 6.62
N LYS A 68 42.65 -3.15 7.53
CA LYS A 68 42.45 -3.18 8.98
C LYS A 68 43.22 -2.07 9.69
N LEU A 69 43.57 -0.98 9.00
CA LEU A 69 44.30 0.14 9.61
C LEU A 69 43.44 0.78 10.71
N ALA A 70 43.94 0.75 11.94
CA ALA A 70 43.25 1.32 13.11
C ALA A 70 43.57 2.80 13.33
N THR A 71 44.66 3.29 12.73
CA THR A 71 45.14 4.66 12.83
C THR A 71 45.68 5.14 11.49
N ILE A 72 45.80 6.45 11.34
CA ILE A 72 46.52 7.05 10.21
C ILE A 72 48.02 6.89 10.46
N PRO A 73 48.80 6.30 9.53
CA PRO A 73 50.23 6.08 9.70
C PRO A 73 51.02 7.35 9.37
N THR A 74 50.87 8.38 10.21
CA THR A 74 51.41 9.73 10.02
C THR A 74 52.91 9.73 9.68
N SER A 75 53.71 8.96 10.40
CA SER A 75 55.16 8.86 10.18
C SER A 75 55.51 8.39 8.77
N SER A 76 54.73 7.47 8.21
CA SER A 76 54.94 6.92 6.86
C SER A 76 54.60 7.89 5.74
N PHE A 77 53.86 8.98 6.03
CA PHE A 77 53.42 9.96 5.03
C PHE A 77 54.37 11.14 4.86
N THR A 78 55.31 11.32 5.79
CA THR A 78 56.23 12.47 5.87
C THR A 78 57.03 12.78 4.60
N HIS A 79 57.25 11.79 3.72
CA HIS A 79 58.06 11.93 2.50
C HIS A 79 57.25 11.84 1.20
N LEU A 80 55.92 11.83 1.25
CA LEU A 80 55.05 11.65 0.09
C LEU A 80 54.69 12.99 -0.58
N ASN A 81 55.71 13.80 -0.85
CA ASN A 81 55.55 15.21 -1.26
C ASN A 81 54.89 15.42 -2.63
N HIS A 82 54.73 14.37 -3.44
CA HIS A 82 54.09 14.42 -4.77
C HIS A 82 52.76 13.65 -4.82
N LEU A 83 52.25 13.19 -3.67
CA LEU A 83 51.02 12.43 -3.60
C LEU A 83 49.81 13.32 -3.87
N LEU A 84 49.02 12.99 -4.89
CA LEU A 84 47.82 13.73 -5.29
C LEU A 84 46.55 13.10 -4.73
N ILE A 85 46.52 11.78 -4.59
CA ILE A 85 45.33 11.03 -4.15
C ILE A 85 45.70 10.04 -3.06
N LEU A 86 44.99 10.12 -1.94
CA LEU A 86 45.07 9.19 -0.83
C LEU A 86 43.68 8.59 -0.55
N ASN A 87 43.57 7.28 -0.75
CA ASN A 87 42.35 6.51 -0.43
C ASN A 87 42.60 5.60 0.77
N MET A 88 41.88 5.85 1.86
CA MET A 88 41.91 5.08 3.11
C MET A 88 40.53 4.53 3.49
N ASN A 89 39.62 4.39 2.52
CA ASN A 89 38.24 3.95 2.78
C ASN A 89 38.15 2.54 3.36
N HIS A 90 37.06 2.21 4.06
CA HIS A 90 36.80 0.88 4.61
C HIS A 90 37.97 0.36 5.46
N ASN A 91 38.42 1.17 6.42
CA ASN A 91 39.41 0.79 7.41
C ASN A 91 38.78 0.86 8.81
N LYS A 92 39.60 0.89 9.86
CA LYS A 92 39.17 0.91 11.26
C LYS A 92 39.65 2.17 11.99
N VAL A 93 39.92 3.25 11.25
CA VAL A 93 40.44 4.50 11.83
C VAL A 93 39.38 5.10 12.75
N THR A 94 39.75 5.36 14.01
CA THR A 94 38.81 5.88 15.03
C THR A 94 38.93 7.38 15.27
N ALA A 95 40.07 7.98 14.94
CA ALA A 95 40.33 9.40 15.11
C ALA A 95 41.30 9.93 14.05
N VAL A 96 41.18 11.22 13.73
CA VAL A 96 42.16 11.97 12.94
C VAL A 96 42.88 12.94 13.88
N HIS A 97 44.10 12.58 14.26
CA HIS A 97 44.89 13.36 15.20
C HIS A 97 45.55 14.59 14.54
N ASN A 98 45.97 15.55 15.36
CA ASN A 98 46.73 16.71 14.90
C ASN A 98 47.89 16.32 13.97
N LYS A 99 48.00 17.00 12.83
CA LYS A 99 49.07 16.82 11.83
C LYS A 99 49.13 15.40 11.24
N ALA A 100 48.01 14.67 11.21
CA ALA A 100 47.96 13.29 10.70
C ALA A 100 48.44 13.14 9.24
N PHE A 101 48.40 14.22 8.47
CA PHE A 101 48.75 14.23 7.04
C PHE A 101 49.96 15.13 6.72
N LEU A 102 50.80 15.42 7.71
CA LEU A 102 51.99 16.24 7.50
C LEU A 102 52.93 15.60 6.45
N GLY A 103 53.38 16.40 5.47
CA GLY A 103 54.20 15.95 4.34
C GLY A 103 53.42 15.65 3.06
N LEU A 104 52.09 15.74 3.09
CA LEU A 104 51.21 15.55 1.91
C LEU A 104 50.85 16.89 1.23
N ASP A 105 51.83 17.79 1.04
CA ASP A 105 51.60 19.19 0.64
C ASP A 105 50.96 19.36 -0.76
N THR A 106 50.98 18.31 -1.59
CA THR A 106 50.40 18.30 -2.95
C THR A 106 49.07 17.58 -3.05
N LEU A 107 48.56 17.03 -1.95
CA LEU A 107 47.37 16.20 -1.95
C LEU A 107 46.14 16.99 -2.38
N GLU A 108 45.43 16.48 -3.39
CA GLU A 108 44.21 17.08 -3.91
C GLU A 108 42.95 16.34 -3.46
N ILE A 109 43.05 15.03 -3.26
CA ILE A 109 41.91 14.17 -2.91
C ILE A 109 42.29 13.28 -1.71
N LEU A 110 41.54 13.45 -0.62
CA LEU A 110 41.60 12.60 0.56
C LEU A 110 40.24 11.95 0.79
N THR A 111 40.19 10.62 0.90
CA THR A 111 38.98 9.90 1.25
C THR A 111 39.23 8.93 2.42
N LEU A 112 38.39 9.07 3.44
CA LEU A 112 38.35 8.32 4.70
C LEU A 112 36.96 7.69 4.91
N TYR A 113 36.23 7.46 3.82
CA TYR A 113 34.86 6.98 3.83
C TYR A 113 34.75 5.58 4.44
N GLU A 114 33.69 5.32 5.20
CA GLU A 114 33.48 4.05 5.91
C GLU A 114 34.66 3.66 6.81
N ASN A 115 34.94 4.51 7.80
CA ASN A 115 35.84 4.21 8.91
C ASN A 115 35.03 4.20 10.22
N ARG A 116 35.67 4.47 11.36
CA ARG A 116 35.03 4.57 12.68
C ARG A 116 35.36 5.90 13.33
N ILE A 117 35.57 6.94 12.52
CA ILE A 117 36.09 8.23 12.98
C ILE A 117 35.00 8.91 13.81
N SER A 118 35.27 9.08 15.10
CA SER A 118 34.40 9.83 16.03
C SER A 118 35.01 11.16 16.45
N VAL A 119 36.34 11.32 16.29
CA VAL A 119 37.08 12.50 16.72
C VAL A 119 38.00 13.00 15.59
N VAL A 120 37.99 14.30 15.34
CA VAL A 120 38.91 15.00 14.45
C VAL A 120 39.49 16.19 15.21
N ASP A 121 40.79 16.17 15.48
CA ASP A 121 41.47 17.23 16.24
C ASP A 121 41.57 18.53 15.43
N GLY A 122 41.73 19.67 16.10
CA GLY A 122 41.71 20.99 15.45
C GLY A 122 42.80 21.24 14.40
N GLU A 123 43.97 20.60 14.52
CA GLU A 123 45.04 20.67 13.50
C GLU A 123 45.12 19.37 12.65
N ALA A 124 44.05 18.57 12.61
CA ALA A 124 44.04 17.26 11.93
C ALA A 124 44.53 17.32 10.47
N PHE A 125 44.09 18.33 9.72
CA PHE A 125 44.39 18.51 8.30
C PHE A 125 45.53 19.49 8.02
N LYS A 126 46.35 19.81 9.04
CA LYS A 126 47.51 20.68 8.87
C LYS A 126 48.50 20.09 7.86
N GLY A 127 48.91 20.91 6.89
CA GLY A 127 49.72 20.51 5.72
C GLY A 127 48.90 20.29 4.43
N LEU A 128 47.56 20.22 4.50
CA LEU A 128 46.70 20.00 3.33
C LEU A 128 46.06 21.29 2.76
N GLU A 129 46.29 22.43 3.42
CA GLU A 129 45.54 23.68 3.21
C GLU A 129 45.69 24.25 1.78
N LYS A 130 46.85 24.00 1.16
CA LYS A 130 47.24 24.63 -0.11
C LYS A 130 46.61 23.98 -1.34
N LYS A 131 46.37 22.66 -1.31
CA LYS A 131 46.08 21.87 -2.52
C LYS A 131 44.86 20.97 -2.40
N LEU A 132 44.36 20.70 -1.20
CA LEU A 132 43.24 19.79 -1.01
C LEU A 132 41.96 20.38 -1.62
N LYS A 133 41.37 19.65 -2.57
CA LYS A 133 40.14 20.03 -3.28
C LYS A 133 38.96 19.16 -2.86
N ARG A 134 39.18 17.90 -2.49
CA ARG A 134 38.13 16.97 -2.08
C ARG A 134 38.49 16.25 -0.79
N LEU A 135 37.57 16.30 0.17
CA LEU A 135 37.65 15.60 1.43
C LEU A 135 36.36 14.79 1.64
N ASN A 136 36.51 13.48 1.85
CA ASN A 136 35.39 12.60 2.18
C ASN A 136 35.60 11.96 3.55
N LEU A 137 34.71 12.31 4.48
CA LEU A 137 34.58 11.81 5.85
C LEU A 137 33.25 11.06 6.06
N GLY A 138 32.54 10.69 4.98
CA GLY A 138 31.25 10.01 5.08
C GLY A 138 31.35 8.58 5.65
N GLY A 139 30.24 8.02 6.12
CA GLY A 139 30.22 6.66 6.69
C GLY A 139 31.07 6.54 7.97
N ASN A 140 31.06 7.55 8.82
CA ASN A 140 31.84 7.58 10.07
C ASN A 140 30.92 7.79 11.28
N GLU A 141 31.49 8.09 12.44
CA GLU A 141 30.76 8.23 13.72
C GLU A 141 30.79 9.67 14.24
N LEU A 142 30.95 10.66 13.36
CA LEU A 142 30.98 12.07 13.74
C LEU A 142 29.61 12.51 14.27
N THR A 143 29.59 13.14 15.44
CA THR A 143 28.37 13.69 16.07
C THR A 143 28.19 15.20 15.87
N ALA A 144 29.24 15.88 15.40
CA ALA A 144 29.26 17.31 15.10
C ALA A 144 30.23 17.61 13.95
N VAL A 145 30.09 18.79 13.35
CA VAL A 145 31.02 19.29 12.33
C VAL A 145 32.37 19.60 13.00
N PRO A 146 33.52 19.07 12.50
CA PRO A 146 34.83 19.35 13.07
C PRO A 146 35.37 20.72 12.61
N GLN A 147 34.67 21.79 13.02
CA GLN A 147 34.82 23.16 12.56
C GLN A 147 36.29 23.64 12.55
N LYS A 148 37.02 23.46 13.66
CA LYS A 148 38.42 23.92 13.79
C LYS A 148 39.34 23.30 12.74
N ALA A 149 39.15 22.03 12.42
CA ALA A 149 39.97 21.32 11.45
C ALA A 149 39.62 21.73 10.01
N LEU A 150 38.32 21.88 9.72
CA LEU A 150 37.83 22.24 8.40
C LEU A 150 38.15 23.70 8.04
N ALA A 151 38.20 24.60 9.02
CA ALA A 151 38.49 26.01 8.82
C ALA A 151 39.86 26.28 8.15
N LEU A 152 40.79 25.31 8.21
CA LEU A 152 42.10 25.39 7.55
C LEU A 152 42.03 25.21 6.03
N LEU A 153 40.94 24.64 5.50
CA LEU A 153 40.85 24.14 4.13
C LEU A 153 40.17 25.14 3.18
N GLU A 154 40.72 26.35 3.06
CA GLU A 154 40.11 27.44 2.27
C GLU A 154 39.94 27.13 0.77
N ASN A 155 40.74 26.21 0.23
CA ASN A 155 40.72 25.80 -1.18
C ASN A 155 39.81 24.59 -1.46
N LEU A 156 39.18 24.02 -0.42
CA LEU A 156 38.35 22.83 -0.57
C LEU A 156 37.15 23.13 -1.48
N LYS A 157 36.92 22.27 -2.47
CA LYS A 157 35.80 22.36 -3.42
C LYS A 157 34.66 21.42 -3.06
N LYS A 158 34.97 20.24 -2.53
CA LYS A 158 33.97 19.24 -2.17
C LYS A 158 34.22 18.65 -0.79
N LEU A 159 33.21 18.73 0.06
CA LEU A 159 33.19 18.14 1.40
C LEU A 159 32.04 17.14 1.51
N GLU A 160 32.37 15.89 1.80
CA GLU A 160 31.43 14.78 1.94
C GLU A 160 31.44 14.31 3.41
N MET A 161 30.33 14.50 4.12
CA MET A 161 30.12 14.08 5.52
C MET A 161 28.81 13.30 5.70
N GLN A 162 28.29 12.72 4.62
CA GLN A 162 27.08 11.89 4.65
C GLN A 162 27.25 10.64 5.52
N GLU A 163 26.14 10.04 5.98
CA GLU A 163 26.16 8.79 6.76
C GLU A 163 27.03 8.89 8.03
N ASN A 164 26.90 10.01 8.74
CA ASN A 164 27.46 10.21 10.07
C ASN A 164 26.32 10.28 11.11
N ARG A 165 26.63 10.73 12.33
CA ARG A 165 25.67 10.87 13.43
C ARG A 165 25.51 12.33 13.84
N ILE A 166 25.68 13.27 12.90
CA ILE A 166 25.62 14.71 13.18
C ILE A 166 24.18 15.08 13.56
N THR A 167 23.99 15.63 14.75
CA THR A 167 22.66 15.92 15.31
C THR A 167 22.24 17.38 15.13
N SER A 168 23.21 18.29 15.00
CA SER A 168 22.99 19.73 14.82
C SER A 168 24.09 20.36 13.98
N ILE A 169 23.73 21.43 13.28
CA ILE A 169 24.63 22.39 12.64
C ILE A 169 24.32 23.79 13.17
N SER A 170 25.29 24.69 13.18
CA SER A 170 25.18 26.05 13.71
C SER A 170 25.96 27.05 12.85
N GLU A 171 25.64 28.34 12.99
CA GLU A 171 26.41 29.42 12.38
C GLU A 171 27.90 29.28 12.72
N GLY A 172 28.74 29.30 11.68
CA GLY A 172 30.20 29.19 11.81
C GLY A 172 30.78 27.77 11.70
N ASP A 173 29.95 26.72 11.71
CA ASP A 173 30.43 25.32 11.57
C ASP A 173 31.21 25.08 10.28
N PHE A 174 30.88 25.83 9.23
CA PHE A 174 31.52 25.76 7.92
C PHE A 174 32.39 26.99 7.59
N ALA A 175 32.69 27.83 8.59
CA ALA A 175 33.54 29.00 8.40
C ALA A 175 34.95 28.57 7.95
N GLY A 176 35.52 29.32 7.01
CA GLY A 176 36.83 29.04 6.40
C GLY A 176 36.74 28.29 5.06
N LEU A 177 35.67 27.55 4.78
CA LEU A 177 35.48 26.79 3.52
C LEU A 177 35.05 27.69 2.34
N ARG A 178 35.80 28.76 2.08
CA ARG A 178 35.44 29.85 1.15
C ARG A 178 35.33 29.43 -0.31
N SER A 179 35.95 28.32 -0.68
CA SER A 179 35.96 27.81 -2.06
C SER A 179 34.95 26.71 -2.32
N LEU A 180 34.14 26.34 -1.33
CA LEU A 180 33.32 25.13 -1.37
C LEU A 180 32.22 25.25 -2.42
N ASP A 181 32.14 24.24 -3.27
CA ASP A 181 31.17 24.10 -4.37
C ASP A 181 30.10 23.04 -4.05
N SER A 182 30.48 21.98 -3.33
CA SER A 182 29.58 20.89 -2.97
C SER A 182 29.75 20.49 -1.50
N LEU A 183 28.62 20.43 -0.79
CA LEU A 183 28.52 20.02 0.61
C LEU A 183 27.51 18.87 0.76
N GLY A 184 28.02 17.71 1.20
CA GLY A 184 27.24 16.50 1.48
C GLY A 184 27.02 16.30 2.97
N LEU A 185 25.76 16.40 3.42
CA LEU A 185 25.31 16.15 4.80
C LEU A 185 24.16 15.13 4.86
N ALA A 186 23.92 14.41 3.76
CA ALA A 186 22.87 13.41 3.66
C ALA A 186 23.00 12.31 4.73
N HIS A 187 21.89 11.69 5.12
CA HIS A 187 21.86 10.56 6.05
C HIS A 187 22.57 10.83 7.38
N ASN A 188 22.31 12.00 7.97
CA ASN A 188 22.69 12.36 9.33
C ASN A 188 21.44 12.41 10.24
N GLN A 189 21.53 13.04 11.40
CA GLN A 189 20.46 13.14 12.40
C GLN A 189 19.99 14.58 12.63
N LEU A 190 20.16 15.46 11.63
CA LEU A 190 19.80 16.87 11.73
C LEU A 190 18.29 17.04 11.89
N ARG A 191 17.87 17.89 12.83
CA ARG A 191 16.44 18.19 13.08
C ARG A 191 15.99 19.54 12.54
N ASP A 192 16.91 20.48 12.44
CA ASP A 192 16.64 21.86 12.04
C ASP A 192 17.79 22.38 11.17
N VAL A 193 17.48 23.31 10.27
CA VAL A 193 18.46 24.10 9.53
C VAL A 193 18.38 25.55 10.04
N PRO A 194 19.31 25.99 10.90
CA PRO A 194 19.22 27.30 11.56
C PRO A 194 19.65 28.45 10.65
N ALA A 195 19.33 29.67 11.09
CA ALA A 195 19.69 30.92 10.41
C ALA A 195 21.20 30.99 10.11
N GLN A 196 21.56 31.48 8.92
CA GLN A 196 22.92 31.84 8.52
C GLN A 196 23.97 30.71 8.59
N VAL A 197 23.54 29.46 8.73
CA VAL A 197 24.45 28.31 8.87
C VAL A 197 25.37 28.12 7.67
N PHE A 198 24.95 28.55 6.48
CA PHE A 198 25.74 28.47 5.24
C PHE A 198 26.27 29.82 4.74
N SER A 199 26.17 30.88 5.54
CA SER A 199 26.49 32.28 5.16
C SER A 199 27.89 32.54 4.61
N HIS A 200 28.85 31.63 4.87
CA HIS A 200 30.24 31.77 4.43
C HIS A 200 30.53 31.00 3.13
N LEU A 201 29.57 30.24 2.61
CA LEU A 201 29.73 29.32 1.49
C LEU A 201 29.25 29.94 0.17
N ASN A 202 29.75 31.13 -0.15
CA ASN A 202 29.25 31.97 -1.24
C ASN A 202 29.35 31.32 -2.64
N PHE A 203 30.17 30.28 -2.82
CA PHE A 203 30.33 29.54 -4.07
C PHE A 203 29.61 28.19 -4.09
N LEU A 204 28.81 27.87 -3.06
CA LEU A 204 28.17 26.58 -2.95
C LEU A 204 27.12 26.41 -4.04
N ASN A 205 27.33 25.41 -4.89
CA ASN A 205 26.46 25.05 -5.98
C ASN A 205 25.48 23.94 -5.60
N SER A 206 25.94 22.99 -4.78
CA SER A 206 25.20 21.78 -4.42
C SER A 206 25.18 21.55 -2.91
N LEU A 207 23.98 21.42 -2.34
CA LEU A 207 23.73 21.12 -0.95
C LEU A 207 22.83 19.89 -0.81
N GLU A 208 23.36 18.85 -0.17
CA GLU A 208 22.69 17.56 0.05
C GLU A 208 22.37 17.39 1.54
N LEU A 209 21.09 17.42 1.88
CA LEU A 209 20.54 17.29 3.24
C LEU A 209 19.51 16.15 3.33
N GLU A 210 19.41 15.30 2.30
CA GLU A 210 18.44 14.22 2.24
C GLU A 210 18.64 13.15 3.33
N GLY A 211 17.58 12.49 3.75
CA GLY A 211 17.67 11.40 4.73
C GLY A 211 18.03 11.84 6.15
N ASN A 212 17.70 13.07 6.52
CA ASN A 212 17.85 13.60 7.88
C ASN A 212 16.48 13.56 8.62
N LEU A 213 16.39 14.24 9.77
CA LEU A 213 15.18 14.36 10.59
C LEU A 213 14.61 15.79 10.54
N ILE A 214 14.89 16.54 9.47
CA ILE A 214 14.63 17.98 9.38
C ILE A 214 13.13 18.24 9.41
N GLN A 215 12.68 19.00 10.40
CA GLN A 215 11.29 19.43 10.55
C GLN A 215 11.11 20.92 10.27
N ARG A 216 12.15 21.73 10.54
CA ARG A 216 12.10 23.19 10.36
C ARG A 216 13.35 23.68 9.65
N ILE A 217 13.14 24.65 8.76
CA ILE A 217 14.20 25.41 8.11
C ILE A 217 13.91 26.87 8.43
N ASP A 218 14.89 27.55 9.00
CA ASP A 218 14.79 28.97 9.32
C ASP A 218 14.70 29.81 8.04
N GLU A 219 13.98 30.93 8.08
CA GLU A 219 13.81 31.83 6.93
C GLU A 219 15.16 32.38 6.41
N LYS A 220 16.18 32.45 7.26
CA LYS A 220 17.53 32.92 6.92
C LYS A 220 18.54 31.78 6.77
N ALA A 221 18.07 30.52 6.70
CA ALA A 221 18.95 29.35 6.65
C ALA A 221 19.94 29.38 5.47
N PHE A 222 19.47 29.83 4.30
CA PHE A 222 20.23 29.84 3.05
C PHE A 222 20.81 31.21 2.67
N VAL A 223 20.87 32.15 3.62
CA VAL A 223 21.58 33.43 3.41
C VAL A 223 23.03 33.16 3.00
N GLY A 224 23.52 33.88 2.00
CA GLY A 224 24.85 33.73 1.40
C GLY A 224 24.90 32.77 0.21
N LEU A 225 23.82 32.04 -0.08
CA LEU A 225 23.76 31.05 -1.17
C LEU A 225 23.04 31.56 -2.44
N GLU A 226 22.55 32.79 -2.42
CA GLU A 226 21.61 33.36 -3.39
C GLU A 226 22.14 33.34 -4.83
N GLU A 227 23.43 33.61 -4.99
CA GLU A 227 24.06 33.80 -6.30
C GLU A 227 24.52 32.50 -6.97
N ASN A 228 24.61 31.38 -6.24
CA ASN A 228 25.29 30.17 -6.74
C ASN A 228 24.55 28.86 -6.56
N LEU A 229 23.66 28.73 -5.56
CA LEU A 229 23.04 27.44 -5.26
C LEU A 229 22.08 27.01 -6.39
N GLN A 230 22.37 25.86 -6.99
CA GLN A 230 21.59 25.29 -8.08
C GLN A 230 20.93 23.96 -7.71
N TYR A 231 21.53 23.21 -6.79
CA TYR A 231 21.05 21.88 -6.40
C TYR A 231 20.81 21.83 -4.89
N LEU A 232 19.56 21.64 -4.50
CA LEU A 232 19.15 21.46 -3.11
C LEU A 232 18.35 20.17 -2.97
N ARG A 233 18.88 19.24 -2.18
CA ARG A 233 18.20 18.00 -1.82
C ARG A 233 17.78 18.02 -0.37
N LEU A 234 16.48 18.00 -0.16
CA LEU A 234 15.80 17.96 1.14
C LEU A 234 14.88 16.73 1.23
N GLY A 235 15.01 15.77 0.31
CA GLY A 235 14.20 14.56 0.29
C GLY A 235 14.37 13.71 1.54
N ASP A 236 13.39 12.85 1.83
CA ASP A 236 13.46 11.89 2.92
C ASP A 236 13.71 12.57 4.29
N ASN A 237 12.98 13.66 4.55
CA ASN A 237 12.97 14.45 5.80
C ASN A 237 11.54 14.50 6.41
N ARG A 238 11.27 15.44 7.31
CA ARG A 238 9.99 15.58 8.04
C ARG A 238 9.35 16.96 7.85
N LEU A 239 9.59 17.62 6.72
CA LEU A 239 9.02 18.94 6.43
C LEU A 239 7.50 18.84 6.23
N HIS A 240 6.74 19.72 6.89
CA HIS A 240 5.27 19.76 6.79
C HIS A 240 4.77 20.69 5.67
N GLU A 241 5.63 21.57 5.19
CA GLU A 241 5.35 22.55 4.15
C GLU A 241 6.62 22.81 3.32
N ILE A 242 6.45 23.45 2.15
CA ILE A 242 7.58 23.96 1.38
C ILE A 242 8.15 25.19 2.13
N PRO A 243 9.46 25.25 2.42
CA PRO A 243 10.07 26.36 3.15
C PRO A 243 10.24 27.59 2.23
N SER A 244 9.13 28.14 1.73
CA SER A 244 9.07 29.16 0.68
C SER A 244 9.86 30.42 1.04
N GLU A 245 9.77 30.91 2.28
CA GLU A 245 10.48 32.11 2.73
C GLU A 245 12.01 31.93 2.67
N ALA A 246 12.52 30.77 3.09
CA ALA A 246 13.95 30.47 3.02
C ALA A 246 14.45 30.28 1.57
N LEU A 247 13.59 29.78 0.68
CA LEU A 247 13.93 29.50 -0.71
C LEU A 247 13.76 30.71 -1.64
N ARG A 248 12.92 31.69 -1.28
CA ARG A 248 12.60 32.87 -2.08
C ARG A 248 13.83 33.61 -2.65
N PRO A 249 14.94 33.79 -1.91
CA PRO A 249 16.14 34.47 -2.43
C PRO A 249 16.97 33.66 -3.42
N LEU A 250 16.71 32.35 -3.58
CA LEU A 250 17.56 31.44 -4.35
C LEU A 250 17.24 31.47 -5.86
N HIS A 251 17.49 32.60 -6.50
CA HIS A 251 17.15 32.88 -7.90
C HIS A 251 17.88 31.99 -8.94
N ARG A 252 18.86 31.21 -8.52
CA ARG A 252 19.61 30.26 -9.36
C ARG A 252 19.19 28.80 -9.14
N LEU A 253 18.25 28.51 -8.25
CA LEU A 253 17.89 27.15 -7.90
C LEU A 253 17.26 26.42 -9.09
N ARG A 254 17.90 25.34 -9.55
CA ARG A 254 17.47 24.55 -10.72
C ARG A 254 16.87 23.22 -10.35
N HIS A 255 17.33 22.63 -9.25
CA HIS A 255 16.96 21.30 -8.81
C HIS A 255 16.57 21.33 -7.34
N LEU A 256 15.29 21.09 -7.07
CA LEU A 256 14.73 21.02 -5.73
C LEU A 256 14.08 19.64 -5.52
N ASP A 257 14.69 18.82 -4.66
CA ASP A 257 14.12 17.54 -4.25
C ASP A 257 13.53 17.65 -2.83
N LEU A 258 12.20 17.54 -2.73
CA LEU A 258 11.41 17.55 -1.51
C LEU A 258 10.65 16.22 -1.32
N ARG A 259 11.04 15.14 -2.02
CA ARG A 259 10.34 13.84 -1.94
C ARG A 259 10.31 13.28 -0.52
N SER A 260 9.35 12.41 -0.24
CA SER A 260 9.27 11.69 1.04
C SER A 260 9.37 12.60 2.27
N ASN A 261 8.77 13.80 2.20
CA ASN A 261 8.52 14.66 3.35
C ASN A 261 7.05 14.49 3.79
N ASN A 262 6.56 15.39 4.63
CA ASN A 262 5.19 15.40 5.12
C ASN A 262 4.40 16.63 4.61
N ILE A 263 4.69 17.06 3.37
CA ILE A 263 4.12 18.28 2.78
C ILE A 263 2.67 18.03 2.34
N THR A 264 1.72 18.64 3.05
CA THR A 264 0.29 18.40 2.83
C THR A 264 -0.41 19.48 2.02
N TYR A 265 0.18 20.67 1.98
CA TYR A 265 -0.37 21.86 1.33
C TYR A 265 0.74 22.60 0.61
N ILE A 266 0.41 23.19 -0.54
CA ILE A 266 1.29 24.03 -1.35
C ILE A 266 0.53 25.36 -1.51
N SER A 267 1.09 26.44 -0.97
CA SER A 267 0.50 27.78 -1.11
C SER A 267 0.67 28.32 -2.53
N GLU A 268 -0.18 29.29 -2.92
CA GLU A 268 -0.11 29.91 -4.26
C GLU A 268 1.23 30.61 -4.52
N ASP A 269 1.86 31.12 -3.46
CA ASP A 269 3.13 31.83 -3.49
C ASP A 269 4.34 30.93 -3.17
N ALA A 270 4.15 29.61 -3.01
CA ALA A 270 5.16 28.69 -2.52
C ALA A 270 6.48 28.72 -3.31
N PHE A 271 6.43 29.06 -4.60
CA PHE A 271 7.58 29.11 -5.51
C PHE A 271 8.00 30.52 -5.92
N THR A 272 7.48 31.55 -5.26
CA THR A 272 7.81 32.95 -5.58
C THR A 272 9.31 33.21 -5.41
N GLY A 273 9.91 33.89 -6.39
CA GLY A 273 11.34 34.28 -6.38
C GLY A 273 12.29 33.27 -7.02
N TYR A 274 11.96 31.97 -7.00
CA TYR A 274 12.83 30.92 -7.56
C TYR A 274 12.10 29.99 -8.56
N GLY A 275 10.79 30.08 -8.70
CA GLY A 275 10.00 29.21 -9.56
C GLY A 275 10.42 29.22 -11.03
N ASP A 276 10.84 30.38 -11.56
CA ASP A 276 11.27 30.53 -12.96
C ASP A 276 12.62 29.85 -13.25
N SER A 277 13.46 29.63 -12.24
CA SER A 277 14.77 28.96 -12.42
C SER A 277 14.69 27.44 -12.29
N ILE A 278 13.61 26.91 -11.70
CA ILE A 278 13.45 25.48 -11.42
C ILE A 278 13.27 24.70 -12.72
N THR A 279 14.13 23.70 -12.92
CA THR A 279 14.08 22.75 -14.04
C THR A 279 13.72 21.33 -13.59
N PHE A 280 13.90 21.04 -12.30
CA PHE A 280 13.54 19.78 -11.67
C PHE A 280 12.93 20.06 -10.29
N LEU A 281 11.69 19.60 -10.09
CA LEU A 281 10.99 19.65 -8.81
C LEU A 281 10.45 18.26 -8.49
N ASN A 282 10.86 17.70 -7.36
CA ASN A 282 10.37 16.40 -6.89
C ASN A 282 9.60 16.55 -5.58
N LEU A 283 8.28 16.30 -5.65
CA LEU A 283 7.36 16.34 -4.50
C LEU A 283 6.73 14.95 -4.22
N GLN A 284 7.29 13.88 -4.77
CA GLN A 284 6.73 12.54 -4.60
C GLN A 284 6.68 12.12 -3.12
N LYS A 285 5.73 11.25 -2.75
CA LYS A 285 5.63 10.66 -1.39
C LYS A 285 5.45 11.66 -0.23
N ASN A 286 4.82 12.81 -0.48
CA ASN A 286 4.48 13.82 0.55
C ASN A 286 3.07 13.71 1.17
N MET A 287 2.23 12.77 0.70
CA MET A 287 0.82 12.70 1.12
C MET A 287 0.62 11.98 2.46
N ASN A 288 -0.03 12.65 3.41
CA ASN A 288 -0.56 12.05 4.63
C ASN A 288 -1.41 10.79 4.32
N PRO A 289 -1.31 9.72 5.14
CA PRO A 289 -2.28 8.64 5.12
C PRO A 289 -3.71 9.18 5.29
N LEU A 290 -4.68 8.58 4.60
CA LEU A 290 -6.09 8.85 4.87
C LEU A 290 -6.44 8.34 6.27
N GLU A 291 -7.00 9.20 7.12
CA GLU A 291 -7.52 8.79 8.43
C GLU A 291 -8.64 7.74 8.26
N PRO A 292 -8.77 6.74 9.14
CA PRO A 292 -9.79 5.69 9.02
C PRO A 292 -11.22 6.23 8.87
N ILE A 293 -11.54 7.33 9.55
CA ILE A 293 -12.86 7.99 9.46
C ILE A 293 -13.11 8.58 8.08
N GLU A 294 -12.08 9.17 7.44
CA GLU A 294 -12.17 9.70 6.08
C GLU A 294 -12.35 8.55 5.08
N MET A 295 -11.62 7.44 5.28
CA MET A 295 -11.75 6.24 4.45
C MET A 295 -13.17 5.66 4.47
N ILE A 296 -13.75 5.54 5.66
CA ILE A 296 -15.13 5.09 5.85
C ILE A 296 -16.11 6.08 5.21
N GLY A 297 -15.91 7.38 5.42
CA GLY A 297 -16.74 8.45 4.85
C GLY A 297 -16.75 8.44 3.32
N ILE A 298 -15.60 8.28 2.68
CA ILE A 298 -15.46 8.15 1.22
C ILE A 298 -16.25 6.93 0.73
N THR A 299 -16.08 5.78 1.39
CA THR A 299 -16.68 4.51 0.98
C THR A 299 -18.20 4.53 1.15
N LEU A 300 -18.71 4.93 2.31
CA LEU A 300 -20.16 5.03 2.54
C LEU A 300 -20.80 6.07 1.63
N ARG A 301 -20.11 7.18 1.34
CA ARG A 301 -20.59 8.14 0.33
C ARG A 301 -20.68 7.46 -1.03
N TYR A 302 -19.67 6.73 -1.47
CA TYR A 302 -19.68 6.01 -2.76
C TYR A 302 -20.87 5.04 -2.85
N LEU A 303 -21.03 4.18 -1.84
CA LEU A 303 -22.08 3.14 -1.80
C LEU A 303 -23.49 3.74 -1.74
N GLY A 304 -23.70 4.73 -0.86
CA GLY A 304 -25.03 5.29 -0.59
C GLY A 304 -25.52 6.31 -1.63
N SER A 305 -24.62 7.07 -2.26
CA SER A 305 -25.01 8.09 -3.23
C SER A 305 -25.05 7.59 -4.67
N GLY A 306 -24.24 6.59 -5.01
CA GLY A 306 -24.01 6.19 -6.39
C GLY A 306 -23.16 7.19 -7.20
N ASN A 307 -22.48 8.15 -6.56
CA ASN A 307 -21.53 9.04 -7.24
C ASN A 307 -20.38 8.26 -7.92
N SER A 308 -19.75 8.89 -8.92
CA SER A 308 -18.57 8.32 -9.58
C SER A 308 -17.31 8.53 -8.72
N ILE A 309 -16.25 7.75 -8.97
CA ILE A 309 -14.93 7.99 -8.34
C ILE A 309 -14.41 9.38 -8.73
N ASN A 310 -14.76 9.89 -9.91
CA ASN A 310 -14.40 11.23 -10.36
C ASN A 310 -15.07 12.33 -9.50
N ASP A 311 -16.33 12.16 -9.13
CA ASP A 311 -17.02 13.13 -8.27
C ASP A 311 -16.38 13.16 -6.87
N LEU A 312 -16.04 11.97 -6.34
CA LEU A 312 -15.38 11.85 -5.05
C LEU A 312 -13.98 12.46 -5.07
N HIS A 313 -13.26 12.36 -6.19
CA HIS A 313 -11.94 12.99 -6.36
C HIS A 313 -11.99 14.49 -6.09
N PHE A 314 -12.95 15.19 -6.72
CA PHE A 314 -13.13 16.62 -6.49
C PHE A 314 -13.64 16.92 -5.08
N LYS A 315 -14.58 16.12 -4.58
CA LYS A 315 -15.20 16.36 -3.27
C LYS A 315 -14.24 16.18 -2.09
N PHE A 316 -13.40 15.16 -2.13
CA PHE A 316 -12.46 14.84 -1.05
C PHE A 316 -11.05 15.36 -1.33
N LYS A 317 -10.79 15.95 -2.50
CA LYS A 317 -9.46 16.42 -2.93
C LYS A 317 -8.40 15.32 -2.81
N ARG A 318 -8.77 14.08 -3.17
CA ARG A 318 -7.90 12.89 -3.14
C ARG A 318 -7.77 12.30 -4.54
N GLY A 319 -6.58 11.84 -4.91
CA GLY A 319 -6.36 11.19 -6.20
C GLY A 319 -7.31 10.01 -6.45
N ARG A 320 -7.76 9.83 -7.69
CA ARG A 320 -8.73 8.76 -8.08
C ARG A 320 -8.26 7.37 -7.67
N ALA A 321 -6.97 7.08 -7.87
CA ALA A 321 -6.36 5.81 -7.47
C ALA A 321 -6.37 5.61 -5.96
N THR A 322 -6.23 6.67 -5.16
CA THR A 322 -6.34 6.60 -3.70
C THR A 322 -7.77 6.27 -3.30
N ILE A 323 -8.75 6.99 -3.85
CA ILE A 323 -10.18 6.73 -3.60
C ILE A 323 -10.57 5.30 -3.96
N SER A 324 -10.17 4.81 -5.14
CA SER A 324 -10.47 3.44 -5.57
C SER A 324 -9.90 2.39 -4.60
N ARG A 325 -8.64 2.58 -4.16
CA ARG A 325 -8.01 1.68 -3.18
C ARG A 325 -8.70 1.75 -1.83
N THR A 326 -9.05 2.96 -1.37
CA THR A 326 -9.80 3.18 -0.13
C THR A 326 -11.13 2.44 -0.13
N ILE A 327 -11.94 2.58 -1.20
CA ILE A 327 -13.22 1.87 -1.34
C ILE A 327 -12.99 0.35 -1.25
N SER A 328 -12.00 -0.17 -1.97
CA SER A 328 -11.66 -1.60 -1.92
C SER A 328 -11.28 -2.07 -0.52
N SER A 329 -10.37 -1.36 0.15
CA SER A 329 -9.90 -1.71 1.48
C SER A 329 -11.02 -1.68 2.53
N VAL A 330 -11.89 -0.66 2.48
CA VAL A 330 -13.01 -0.56 3.42
C VAL A 330 -14.07 -1.64 3.15
N CYS A 331 -14.41 -1.94 1.89
CA CYS A 331 -15.31 -3.04 1.56
C CYS A 331 -14.78 -4.40 2.05
N GLN A 332 -13.48 -4.65 1.91
CA GLN A 332 -12.82 -5.85 2.45
C GLN A 332 -12.84 -5.88 3.98
N ALA A 333 -12.62 -4.73 4.64
CA ALA A 333 -12.70 -4.63 6.09
C ALA A 333 -14.12 -4.90 6.61
N ILE A 334 -15.15 -4.38 5.93
CA ILE A 334 -16.56 -4.70 6.22
C ILE A 334 -16.79 -6.21 6.12
N TRP A 335 -16.35 -6.84 5.03
CA TRP A 335 -16.48 -8.28 4.86
C TRP A 335 -15.74 -9.08 5.94
N LYS A 336 -14.57 -8.64 6.38
CA LYS A 336 -13.77 -9.37 7.37
C LYS A 336 -14.29 -9.20 8.81
N TYR A 337 -14.64 -7.98 9.19
CA TYR A 337 -14.90 -7.63 10.60
C TYR A 337 -16.38 -7.40 10.91
N VAL A 338 -17.18 -6.94 9.95
CA VAL A 338 -18.61 -6.65 10.15
C VAL A 338 -19.46 -7.88 9.80
N ARG A 339 -19.10 -8.63 8.75
CA ARG A 339 -19.85 -9.83 8.33
C ARG A 339 -20.15 -10.81 9.47
N PRO A 340 -19.18 -11.24 10.32
CA PRO A 340 -19.49 -12.24 11.36
C PRO A 340 -20.52 -11.77 12.39
N GLN A 341 -20.73 -10.45 12.52
CA GLN A 341 -21.68 -9.87 13.47
C GLN A 341 -23.11 -9.75 12.91
N TYR A 342 -23.26 -9.68 11.58
CA TYR A 342 -24.56 -9.43 10.92
C TYR A 342 -24.96 -10.51 9.91
N LEU A 343 -24.09 -11.50 9.71
CA LEU A 343 -24.35 -12.74 8.99
C LEU A 343 -23.94 -13.88 9.93
N GLU A 344 -24.74 -14.09 10.97
CA GLU A 344 -24.43 -15.08 12.01
C GLU A 344 -24.38 -16.49 11.42
N GLU A 345 -23.67 -17.37 12.11
CA GLU A 345 -23.58 -18.79 11.78
C GLU A 345 -24.96 -19.45 11.67
N ILE A 346 -25.09 -20.36 10.71
CA ILE A 346 -26.35 -21.07 10.47
C ILE A 346 -26.44 -22.20 11.49
N THR A 347 -27.46 -22.18 12.35
CA THR A 347 -27.76 -23.22 13.34
C THR A 347 -29.16 -23.80 13.08
N VAL A 348 -29.42 -25.00 13.63
CA VAL A 348 -30.74 -25.65 13.55
C VAL A 348 -31.82 -24.71 14.12
N GLU A 349 -31.60 -24.16 15.32
CA GLU A 349 -32.52 -23.25 16.00
C GLU A 349 -32.82 -22.01 15.14
N LYS A 350 -31.81 -21.42 14.49
CA LYS A 350 -31.99 -20.27 13.61
C LYS A 350 -32.87 -20.61 12.40
N LEU A 351 -32.63 -21.74 11.75
CA LEU A 351 -33.44 -22.17 10.60
C LEU A 351 -34.87 -22.54 11.01
N GLN A 352 -35.07 -23.11 12.21
CA GLN A 352 -36.41 -23.32 12.79
C GLN A 352 -37.14 -22.00 13.02
N ASN A 353 -36.48 -21.02 13.64
CA ASN A 353 -37.05 -19.70 13.89
C ASN A 353 -37.42 -18.98 12.59
N ILE A 354 -36.58 -19.09 11.55
CA ILE A 354 -36.91 -18.54 10.22
C ILE A 354 -38.15 -19.23 9.65
N ALA A 355 -38.24 -20.56 9.76
CA ALA A 355 -39.39 -21.31 9.28
C ALA A 355 -40.70 -20.97 10.01
N LEU A 356 -40.64 -20.81 11.34
CA LEU A 356 -41.74 -20.32 12.15
C LEU A 356 -42.19 -18.93 11.69
N ASP A 357 -41.26 -18.00 11.47
CA ASP A 357 -41.60 -16.66 11.00
C ASP A 357 -42.21 -16.67 9.59
N PHE A 358 -41.75 -17.55 8.69
CA PHE A 358 -42.36 -17.72 7.36
C PHE A 358 -43.77 -18.30 7.45
N ASP A 359 -44.02 -19.23 8.37
CA ASP A 359 -45.37 -19.73 8.58
C ASP A 359 -46.31 -18.63 9.10
N LEU A 360 -45.83 -17.84 10.08
CA LEU A 360 -46.60 -16.72 10.62
C LEU A 360 -46.89 -15.63 9.58
N LYS A 361 -45.88 -15.20 8.81
CA LYS A 361 -45.99 -14.02 7.95
C LYS A 361 -46.34 -14.33 6.49
N ALA A 362 -45.78 -15.40 5.94
CA ALA A 362 -46.03 -15.83 4.56
C ALA A 362 -47.08 -16.93 4.46
N ASN A 363 -47.38 -17.60 5.58
CA ASN A 363 -48.20 -18.81 5.62
C ASN A 363 -47.55 -19.92 4.78
N PHE A 364 -46.24 -20.14 4.95
CA PHE A 364 -45.54 -21.25 4.32
C PHE A 364 -44.75 -22.00 5.39
N PRO A 365 -45.30 -23.08 5.97
CA PRO A 365 -44.62 -23.86 7.00
C PRO A 365 -43.36 -24.50 6.46
N HIS A 366 -42.40 -24.77 7.35
CA HIS A 366 -41.11 -25.39 7.03
C HIS A 366 -40.25 -24.61 6.00
N CYS A 367 -40.61 -23.36 5.66
CA CYS A 367 -39.83 -22.53 4.75
C CYS A 367 -38.68 -21.83 5.47
N PHE A 368 -37.44 -22.29 5.30
CA PHE A 368 -36.28 -21.67 5.98
C PHE A 368 -35.62 -20.55 5.16
N GLY A 369 -36.26 -20.09 4.07
CA GLY A 369 -35.75 -18.99 3.26
C GLY A 369 -36.35 -18.92 1.87
N ALA A 370 -36.37 -17.71 1.31
CA ALA A 370 -36.67 -17.47 -0.10
C ALA A 370 -35.36 -17.25 -0.87
N ILE A 371 -35.17 -17.96 -1.98
CA ILE A 371 -33.97 -17.89 -2.82
C ILE A 371 -34.28 -17.20 -4.16
N ASP A 372 -33.42 -16.26 -4.56
CA ASP A 372 -33.51 -15.58 -5.86
C ASP A 372 -32.16 -14.95 -6.27
N GLY A 373 -32.02 -14.67 -7.57
CA GLY A 373 -30.86 -14.03 -8.18
C GLY A 373 -31.08 -12.54 -8.48
N LYS A 374 -30.11 -11.70 -8.13
CA LYS A 374 -30.05 -10.27 -8.51
C LYS A 374 -28.87 -9.99 -9.44
N HIS A 375 -29.16 -9.46 -10.62
CA HIS A 375 -28.13 -8.91 -11.49
C HIS A 375 -27.62 -7.56 -10.97
N ILE A 376 -26.31 -7.47 -10.71
CA ILE A 376 -25.59 -6.25 -10.38
C ILE A 376 -24.95 -5.73 -11.66
N ARG A 377 -25.36 -4.54 -12.09
CA ARG A 377 -24.96 -3.96 -13.38
C ARG A 377 -23.49 -3.55 -13.39
N LEU A 378 -22.82 -3.81 -14.50
CA LEU A 378 -21.42 -3.48 -14.75
C LEU A 378 -21.26 -2.60 -15.99
N ILE A 379 -20.23 -1.76 -16.01
CA ILE A 379 -19.61 -1.35 -17.26
C ILE A 379 -18.90 -2.58 -17.86
N LYS A 380 -18.96 -2.74 -19.19
CA LYS A 380 -18.37 -3.88 -19.90
C LYS A 380 -16.91 -4.09 -19.43
N PRO A 381 -16.59 -5.23 -18.80
CA PRO A 381 -15.22 -5.49 -18.37
C PRO A 381 -14.28 -5.68 -19.57
N ASP A 382 -13.02 -5.28 -19.41
CA ASP A 382 -12.03 -5.39 -20.46
C ASP A 382 -11.82 -6.86 -20.87
N LYS A 383 -11.75 -7.10 -22.18
CA LYS A 383 -11.49 -8.42 -22.78
C LYS A 383 -12.47 -9.52 -22.35
N SER A 384 -13.66 -9.18 -21.84
CA SER A 384 -14.60 -10.17 -21.29
C SER A 384 -15.51 -10.87 -22.30
N GLY A 385 -15.49 -10.46 -23.57
CA GLY A 385 -16.44 -10.93 -24.57
C GLY A 385 -17.90 -10.74 -24.09
N SER A 386 -18.71 -11.80 -24.22
CA SER A 386 -20.11 -11.85 -23.79
C SER A 386 -20.33 -12.54 -22.44
N LEU A 387 -19.27 -12.89 -21.69
CA LEU A 387 -19.39 -13.64 -20.43
C LEU A 387 -20.35 -12.98 -19.44
N PHE A 388 -20.22 -11.66 -19.25
CA PHE A 388 -21.08 -10.90 -18.33
C PHE A 388 -22.39 -10.41 -18.95
N TYR A 389 -22.62 -10.63 -20.26
CA TYR A 389 -23.78 -10.09 -20.97
C TYR A 389 -25.01 -10.98 -20.75
N ASN A 390 -26.04 -10.43 -20.11
CA ASN A 390 -27.23 -11.18 -19.72
C ASN A 390 -28.37 -11.10 -20.74
N TYR A 391 -29.43 -11.88 -20.50
CA TYR A 391 -30.64 -11.90 -21.32
C TYR A 391 -31.45 -10.59 -21.31
N LYS A 392 -31.16 -9.67 -20.38
CA LYS A 392 -31.77 -8.33 -20.27
C LYS A 392 -30.97 -7.26 -21.03
N ASN A 393 -30.02 -7.66 -21.88
CA ASN A 393 -29.21 -6.79 -22.72
C ASN A 393 -28.29 -5.80 -21.96
N TYR A 394 -27.70 -6.23 -20.84
CA TYR A 394 -26.64 -5.48 -20.16
C TYR A 394 -25.60 -6.38 -19.49
N PHE A 395 -24.42 -5.81 -19.20
CA PHE A 395 -23.35 -6.52 -18.49
C PHE A 395 -23.64 -6.56 -16.98
N SER A 396 -23.46 -7.72 -16.35
CA SER A 396 -23.71 -7.91 -14.93
C SER A 396 -22.94 -9.08 -14.33
N ILE A 397 -22.80 -9.04 -13.00
CA ILE A 397 -22.59 -10.24 -12.17
C ILE A 397 -23.88 -10.57 -11.46
N VAL A 398 -24.03 -11.82 -11.03
CA VAL A 398 -25.19 -12.28 -10.28
C VAL A 398 -24.83 -12.39 -8.79
N LEU A 399 -25.72 -11.85 -7.96
CA LEU A 399 -25.82 -12.09 -6.52
C LEU A 399 -26.95 -13.10 -6.31
N LEU A 400 -26.63 -14.33 -5.92
CA LEU A 400 -27.62 -15.33 -5.51
C LEU A 400 -27.78 -15.23 -3.99
N ALA A 401 -29.00 -15.07 -3.49
CA ALA A 401 -29.21 -14.90 -2.06
C ALA A 401 -30.42 -15.66 -1.54
N VAL A 402 -30.32 -16.10 -0.28
CA VAL A 402 -31.41 -16.60 0.55
C VAL A 402 -31.74 -15.55 1.59
N VAL A 403 -33.02 -15.22 1.71
CA VAL A 403 -33.53 -14.15 2.58
C VAL A 403 -34.62 -14.70 3.50
N ASP A 404 -34.62 -14.22 4.75
CA ASP A 404 -35.66 -14.54 5.73
C ASP A 404 -36.90 -13.64 5.60
N SER A 405 -37.94 -13.93 6.38
CA SER A 405 -39.17 -13.13 6.39
C SER A 405 -39.04 -11.81 7.18
N ASN A 406 -37.83 -11.45 7.62
CA ASN A 406 -37.45 -10.15 8.16
C ASN A 406 -36.62 -9.32 7.15
N TYR A 407 -36.54 -9.78 5.89
CA TYR A 407 -35.77 -9.19 4.80
C TYR A 407 -34.25 -9.17 5.06
N LYS A 408 -33.74 -10.00 5.98
CA LYS A 408 -32.30 -10.16 6.20
C LYS A 408 -31.75 -11.27 5.31
N PHE A 409 -30.54 -11.05 4.80
CA PHE A 409 -29.80 -12.08 4.09
C PHE A 409 -29.33 -13.16 5.07
N VAL A 410 -29.66 -14.41 4.78
CA VAL A 410 -29.24 -15.60 5.54
C VAL A 410 -28.01 -16.23 4.88
N PHE A 411 -28.03 -16.34 3.56
CA PHE A 411 -26.92 -16.84 2.76
C PHE A 411 -26.83 -16.03 1.47
N PHE A 412 -25.63 -15.80 0.96
CA PHE A 412 -25.47 -15.31 -0.42
C PHE A 412 -24.12 -15.67 -1.03
N ASP A 413 -24.12 -15.73 -2.36
CA ASP A 413 -22.94 -15.87 -3.19
C ASP A 413 -22.92 -14.78 -4.27
N VAL A 414 -21.74 -14.26 -4.58
CA VAL A 414 -21.56 -13.12 -5.50
C VAL A 414 -20.40 -13.38 -6.43
N GLY A 415 -20.64 -13.21 -7.73
CA GLY A 415 -19.57 -13.17 -8.73
C GLY A 415 -19.88 -13.96 -9.99
N ALA A 416 -20.91 -14.80 -9.99
CA ALA A 416 -21.28 -15.55 -11.18
C ALA A 416 -21.56 -14.62 -12.38
N TYR A 417 -21.18 -15.09 -13.56
CA TYR A 417 -21.28 -14.28 -14.78
C TYR A 417 -22.74 -14.04 -15.17
N GLY A 418 -23.06 -12.83 -15.64
CA GLY A 418 -24.44 -12.46 -16.01
C GLY A 418 -25.09 -13.32 -17.10
N LYS A 419 -24.32 -14.08 -17.87
CA LYS A 419 -24.84 -15.05 -18.85
C LYS A 419 -25.40 -16.32 -18.19
N GLU A 420 -24.95 -16.67 -16.98
CA GLU A 420 -25.38 -17.87 -16.27
C GLU A 420 -26.78 -17.70 -15.69
N SER A 421 -27.55 -18.79 -15.68
CA SER A 421 -28.89 -18.83 -15.08
C SER A 421 -28.81 -19.14 -13.59
N ASP A 422 -29.83 -18.72 -12.83
CA ASP A 422 -29.88 -18.91 -11.38
C ASP A 422 -29.79 -20.40 -10.97
N SER A 423 -30.35 -21.31 -11.77
CA SER A 423 -30.16 -22.76 -11.61
C SER A 423 -28.70 -23.21 -11.65
N THR A 424 -27.94 -22.74 -12.64
CA THR A 424 -26.52 -23.10 -12.80
C THR A 424 -25.69 -22.53 -11.66
N ILE A 425 -25.96 -21.28 -11.30
CA ILE A 425 -25.28 -20.59 -10.20
C ILE A 425 -25.56 -21.30 -8.88
N PHE A 426 -26.82 -21.65 -8.63
CA PHE A 426 -27.23 -22.38 -7.43
C PHE A 426 -26.52 -23.73 -7.33
N ARG A 427 -26.50 -24.54 -8.40
CA ARG A 427 -25.79 -25.84 -8.42
C ARG A 427 -24.30 -25.72 -8.10
N ASN A 428 -23.67 -24.60 -8.48
CA ASN A 428 -22.26 -24.34 -8.21
C ASN A 428 -21.99 -23.73 -6.82
N SER A 429 -23.02 -23.20 -6.17
CA SER A 429 -22.92 -22.51 -4.88
C SER A 429 -22.53 -23.43 -3.73
N THR A 430 -21.92 -22.85 -2.69
CA THR A 430 -21.61 -23.57 -1.44
C THR A 430 -22.87 -24.11 -0.77
N LEU A 431 -23.99 -23.36 -0.82
CA LEU A 431 -25.26 -23.78 -0.24
C LEU A 431 -25.79 -25.08 -0.86
N TYR A 432 -25.76 -25.20 -2.19
CA TYR A 432 -26.20 -26.43 -2.86
C TYR A 432 -25.31 -27.62 -2.48
N LYS A 433 -23.99 -27.43 -2.39
CA LYS A 433 -23.06 -28.48 -1.95
C LYS A 433 -23.38 -28.96 -0.52
N LEU A 434 -23.67 -28.03 0.40
CA LEU A 434 -24.07 -28.36 1.78
C LEU A 434 -25.41 -29.10 1.81
N LEU A 435 -26.39 -28.69 0.99
CA LEU A 435 -27.68 -29.37 0.88
C LEU A 435 -27.54 -30.80 0.34
N MET A 436 -26.76 -30.99 -0.72
CA MET A 436 -26.59 -32.32 -1.34
C MET A 436 -25.80 -33.30 -0.45
N ARG A 437 -24.93 -32.78 0.43
CA ARG A 437 -24.17 -33.58 1.40
C ARG A 437 -24.88 -33.79 2.73
N ASN A 438 -26.08 -33.21 2.91
CA ASN A 438 -26.78 -33.14 4.21
C ASN A 438 -25.91 -32.52 5.34
N GLU A 439 -25.05 -31.55 4.98
CA GLU A 439 -24.16 -30.84 5.92
C GLU A 439 -24.76 -29.50 6.40
N LEU A 440 -25.85 -29.04 5.78
CA LEU A 440 -26.60 -27.87 6.29
C LEU A 440 -27.36 -28.31 7.56
N PRO A 441 -27.27 -27.56 8.68
CA PRO A 441 -27.90 -27.95 9.94
C PRO A 441 -29.41 -27.67 9.90
N LEU A 442 -30.11 -28.40 9.04
CA LEU A 442 -31.55 -28.36 8.91
C LEU A 442 -32.20 -29.13 10.07
N PRO A 443 -33.40 -28.72 10.48
CA PRO A 443 -34.15 -29.47 11.48
C PRO A 443 -34.65 -30.79 10.89
N ASP A 444 -34.84 -31.78 11.75
CA ASP A 444 -35.42 -33.06 11.34
C ASP A 444 -36.82 -32.84 10.72
N PRO A 445 -37.15 -33.54 9.61
CA PRO A 445 -38.47 -33.46 8.99
C PRO A 445 -39.60 -33.67 10.00
N GLN A 446 -40.62 -32.81 9.94
CA GLN A 446 -41.80 -32.87 10.82
C GLN A 446 -43.09 -32.94 9.98
N PRO A 447 -44.21 -33.45 10.53
CA PRO A 447 -45.53 -33.30 9.93
C PRO A 447 -45.91 -31.82 9.73
N LEU A 448 -46.75 -31.52 8.73
CA LEU A 448 -47.22 -30.13 8.49
C LEU A 448 -48.42 -29.77 9.37
N GLY A 449 -49.29 -30.73 9.68
CA GLY A 449 -50.41 -30.59 10.60
C GLY A 449 -50.06 -30.93 12.05
N ASN A 450 -51.03 -30.74 12.94
CA ASN A 450 -50.88 -31.03 14.38
C ASN A 450 -51.09 -32.53 14.72
N ASP A 451 -51.60 -33.33 13.77
CA ASP A 451 -51.78 -34.77 13.97
C ASP A 451 -50.50 -35.55 13.64
N HIS A 452 -49.62 -35.65 14.64
CA HIS A 452 -48.32 -36.31 14.51
C HIS A 452 -48.37 -37.83 14.27
N ASN A 453 -49.54 -38.47 14.34
CA ASN A 453 -49.65 -39.93 14.31
C ASN A 453 -49.97 -40.54 12.93
N ASN A 454 -50.30 -39.73 11.91
CA ASN A 454 -50.70 -40.25 10.59
C ASN A 454 -50.18 -39.48 9.35
N GLU A 455 -49.50 -38.34 9.52
CA GLU A 455 -48.94 -37.58 8.39
C GLU A 455 -47.45 -37.88 8.15
N PRO A 456 -47.01 -38.03 6.89
CA PRO A 456 -45.60 -38.26 6.58
C PRO A 456 -44.76 -37.02 6.95
N PRO A 457 -43.57 -37.19 7.55
CA PRO A 457 -42.73 -36.06 7.91
C PRO A 457 -42.18 -35.37 6.65
N ILE A 458 -42.35 -34.05 6.57
CA ILE A 458 -41.98 -33.20 5.45
C ILE A 458 -40.70 -32.42 5.79
N PRO A 459 -39.70 -32.40 4.89
CA PRO A 459 -38.45 -31.68 5.15
C PRO A 459 -38.64 -30.16 5.12
N TYR A 460 -37.69 -29.45 5.72
CA TYR A 460 -37.55 -28.00 5.59
C TYR A 460 -37.07 -27.63 4.18
N VAL A 461 -37.66 -26.58 3.60
CA VAL A 461 -37.47 -26.20 2.19
C VAL A 461 -37.13 -24.73 1.99
N LEU A 462 -36.35 -24.44 0.95
CA LEU A 462 -36.26 -23.12 0.32
C LEU A 462 -37.39 -22.97 -0.70
N VAL A 463 -37.86 -21.74 -0.89
CA VAL A 463 -38.79 -21.41 -1.99
C VAL A 463 -38.08 -20.57 -3.04
N GLY A 464 -38.13 -21.01 -4.29
CA GLY A 464 -37.54 -20.33 -5.44
C GLY A 464 -38.56 -20.14 -6.57
N ASP A 465 -38.18 -19.42 -7.62
CA ASP A 465 -38.98 -19.30 -8.83
C ASP A 465 -38.82 -20.53 -9.77
N GLU A 466 -39.41 -20.45 -10.96
CA GLU A 466 -39.33 -21.51 -11.98
C GLU A 466 -37.91 -21.74 -12.52
N ALA A 467 -37.01 -20.77 -12.35
CA ALA A 467 -35.65 -20.88 -12.83
C ALA A 467 -34.83 -21.87 -11.99
N PHE A 468 -35.28 -22.26 -10.79
CA PHE A 468 -34.65 -23.29 -9.97
C PHE A 468 -35.20 -24.69 -10.26
N GLY A 469 -34.34 -25.70 -10.13
CA GLY A 469 -34.77 -27.11 -10.19
C GLY A 469 -35.54 -27.51 -8.92
N LEU A 470 -36.62 -28.26 -9.09
CA LEU A 470 -37.32 -28.88 -7.96
C LEU A 470 -36.38 -29.89 -7.29
N SER A 471 -36.30 -29.88 -5.96
CA SER A 471 -35.53 -30.86 -5.19
C SER A 471 -36.13 -31.08 -3.80
N LYS A 472 -35.62 -32.06 -3.04
CA LYS A 472 -36.05 -32.34 -1.67
C LYS A 472 -36.13 -31.08 -0.78
N HIS A 473 -35.19 -30.15 -0.96
CA HIS A 473 -35.06 -28.94 -0.15
C HIS A 473 -35.31 -27.64 -0.93
N VAL A 474 -35.77 -27.71 -2.19
CA VAL A 474 -36.06 -26.51 -3.00
C VAL A 474 -37.40 -26.69 -3.72
N MET A 475 -38.36 -25.87 -3.32
CA MET A 475 -39.71 -25.83 -3.85
C MET A 475 -39.84 -24.73 -4.90
N ARG A 476 -40.55 -25.04 -5.99
CA ARG A 476 -40.83 -24.14 -7.11
C ARG A 476 -42.31 -24.25 -7.52
N PRO A 477 -42.90 -23.24 -8.18
CA PRO A 477 -44.31 -23.30 -8.56
C PRO A 477 -44.60 -24.43 -9.56
N TYR A 478 -45.86 -24.87 -9.62
CA TYR A 478 -46.34 -25.71 -10.73
C TYR A 478 -46.34 -24.89 -12.01
N GLY A 479 -45.67 -25.41 -13.04
CA GLY A 479 -45.65 -24.83 -14.38
C GLY A 479 -46.87 -25.23 -15.21
N GLY A 480 -47.11 -24.49 -16.30
CA GLY A 480 -48.19 -24.75 -17.25
C GLY A 480 -49.38 -23.81 -17.11
N SER A 481 -50.20 -23.71 -18.17
CA SER A 481 -51.33 -22.77 -18.23
C SER A 481 -52.63 -23.32 -17.63
N ASN A 482 -52.77 -24.64 -17.52
CA ASN A 482 -54.00 -25.30 -17.05
C ASN A 482 -53.83 -25.85 -15.62
N LEU A 483 -53.63 -24.95 -14.66
CA LEU A 483 -53.47 -25.32 -13.25
C LEU A 483 -54.82 -25.53 -12.56
N ASN A 484 -54.94 -26.62 -11.82
CA ASN A 484 -56.11 -26.85 -10.98
C ASN A 484 -56.11 -25.91 -9.75
N VAL A 485 -57.24 -25.81 -9.05
CA VAL A 485 -57.41 -24.91 -7.89
C VAL A 485 -56.32 -25.13 -6.83
N LYS A 486 -56.02 -26.39 -6.51
CA LYS A 486 -54.98 -26.77 -5.54
C LYS A 486 -53.61 -26.22 -5.94
N GLN A 487 -53.21 -26.42 -7.19
CA GLN A 487 -51.95 -25.92 -7.74
C GLN A 487 -51.89 -24.38 -7.74
N ARG A 488 -53.00 -23.69 -8.03
CA ARG A 488 -53.08 -22.23 -7.98
C ARG A 488 -52.93 -21.70 -6.55
N VAL A 489 -53.56 -22.35 -5.56
CA VAL A 489 -53.38 -22.01 -4.13
C VAL A 489 -51.93 -22.16 -3.72
N TYR A 490 -51.30 -23.29 -4.06
CA TYR A 490 -49.89 -23.52 -3.79
C TYR A 490 -48.99 -22.44 -4.42
N ASN A 491 -49.16 -22.16 -5.71
CA ASN A 491 -48.38 -21.13 -6.41
C ASN A 491 -48.54 -19.75 -5.76
N TYR A 492 -49.75 -19.41 -5.32
CA TYR A 492 -49.99 -18.14 -4.61
C TYR A 492 -49.27 -18.10 -3.25
N ARG A 493 -49.31 -19.19 -2.47
CA ARG A 493 -48.61 -19.31 -1.18
C ARG A 493 -47.09 -19.22 -1.35
N LEU A 494 -46.54 -19.95 -2.33
CA LEU A 494 -45.14 -19.89 -2.69
C LEU A 494 -44.73 -18.47 -3.13
N SER A 495 -45.55 -17.81 -3.96
CA SER A 495 -45.28 -16.43 -4.39
C SER A 495 -45.27 -15.43 -3.21
N ARG A 496 -46.10 -15.64 -2.19
CA ARG A 496 -46.06 -14.82 -0.96
C ARG A 496 -44.74 -14.97 -0.21
N ALA A 497 -44.24 -16.20 -0.06
CA ALA A 497 -42.96 -16.45 0.60
C ALA A 497 -41.76 -15.94 -0.24
N ARG A 498 -41.79 -16.16 -1.56
CA ARG A 498 -40.75 -15.67 -2.48
C ARG A 498 -40.61 -14.15 -2.52
N ARG A 499 -41.67 -13.40 -2.25
CA ARG A 499 -41.65 -11.92 -2.27
C ARG A 499 -40.60 -11.32 -1.32
N TYR A 500 -40.26 -12.00 -0.22
CA TYR A 500 -39.30 -11.46 0.75
C TYR A 500 -37.90 -11.23 0.17
N VAL A 501 -37.40 -12.13 -0.68
CA VAL A 501 -36.08 -11.95 -1.33
C VAL A 501 -36.11 -10.83 -2.38
N GLU A 502 -37.19 -10.73 -3.17
CA GLU A 502 -37.37 -9.63 -4.13
C GLU A 502 -37.40 -8.26 -3.43
N CYS A 503 -38.17 -8.16 -2.33
CA CYS A 503 -38.24 -6.95 -1.51
C CYS A 503 -36.89 -6.61 -0.90
N ALA A 504 -36.16 -7.58 -0.34
CA ALA A 504 -34.84 -7.34 0.24
C ALA A 504 -33.85 -6.79 -0.79
N PHE A 505 -33.86 -7.31 -2.02
CA PHE A 505 -33.08 -6.75 -3.12
C PHE A 505 -33.47 -5.33 -3.51
N GLY A 506 -34.75 -4.96 -3.41
CA GLY A 506 -35.25 -3.60 -3.62
C GLY A 506 -34.79 -2.64 -2.52
N ILE A 507 -34.98 -3.03 -1.26
CA ILE A 507 -34.58 -2.26 -0.07
C ILE A 507 -33.07 -2.00 -0.09
N MET A 508 -32.28 -3.05 -0.33
CA MET A 508 -30.82 -2.94 -0.43
C MET A 508 -30.39 -1.96 -1.53
N ALA A 509 -31.00 -2.04 -2.72
CA ALA A 509 -30.66 -1.16 -3.84
C ALA A 509 -31.06 0.31 -3.57
N ASN A 510 -32.18 0.54 -2.88
CA ASN A 510 -32.62 1.88 -2.51
C ASN A 510 -31.72 2.53 -1.46
N LYS A 511 -31.25 1.76 -0.47
CA LYS A 511 -30.28 2.22 0.53
C LYS A 511 -28.89 2.45 -0.08
N TRP A 512 -28.44 1.51 -0.92
CA TRP A 512 -27.12 1.54 -1.55
C TRP A 512 -27.24 1.85 -3.03
N ARG A 513 -27.45 3.14 -3.34
CA ARG A 513 -27.76 3.63 -4.69
C ARG A 513 -26.68 3.33 -5.73
N ILE A 514 -25.48 2.92 -5.32
CA ILE A 514 -24.47 2.37 -6.24
C ILE A 514 -25.03 1.21 -7.09
N LEU A 515 -26.00 0.45 -6.57
CA LEU A 515 -26.64 -0.67 -7.25
C LEU A 515 -27.68 -0.27 -8.32
N HIS A 516 -28.06 1.02 -8.40
CA HIS A 516 -28.99 1.52 -9.42
C HIS A 516 -28.32 1.87 -10.75
N ARG A 517 -26.99 1.98 -10.77
CA ARG A 517 -26.21 2.28 -11.98
C ARG A 517 -25.25 1.15 -12.34
N PRO A 518 -24.77 1.11 -13.59
CA PRO A 518 -23.59 0.30 -13.91
C PRO A 518 -22.40 0.71 -13.03
N ILE A 519 -21.83 -0.27 -12.33
CA ILE A 519 -20.63 -0.08 -11.52
C ILE A 519 -19.43 -0.03 -12.45
N ASP A 520 -18.68 1.06 -12.35
CA ASP A 520 -17.49 1.35 -13.16
C ASP A 520 -16.23 1.08 -12.34
N THR A 521 -16.00 -0.21 -12.05
CA THR A 521 -14.83 -0.69 -11.31
C THR A 521 -14.40 -2.06 -11.84
N SER A 522 -13.24 -2.56 -11.39
CA SER A 522 -12.84 -3.94 -11.69
C SER A 522 -13.87 -4.96 -11.19
N TYR A 523 -13.82 -6.16 -11.77
CA TYR A 523 -14.66 -7.29 -11.36
C TYR A 523 -14.51 -7.60 -9.86
N ASP A 524 -13.28 -7.71 -9.36
CA ASP A 524 -13.00 -8.01 -7.95
C ASP A 524 -13.53 -6.92 -7.00
N LEU A 525 -13.38 -5.64 -7.39
CA LEU A 525 -13.89 -4.54 -6.58
C LEU A 525 -15.43 -4.53 -6.58
N THR A 526 -16.06 -4.87 -7.70
CA THR A 526 -17.53 -4.99 -7.77
C THR A 526 -18.04 -6.09 -6.83
N ILE A 527 -17.35 -7.25 -6.77
CA ILE A 527 -17.69 -8.31 -5.80
C ILE A 527 -17.58 -7.78 -4.37
N ASN A 528 -16.49 -7.07 -4.04
CA ASN A 528 -16.30 -6.51 -2.69
C ASN A 528 -17.39 -5.49 -2.35
N ILE A 529 -17.78 -4.63 -3.30
CA ILE A 529 -18.88 -3.66 -3.15
C ILE A 529 -20.20 -4.38 -2.87
N ALA A 530 -20.54 -5.39 -3.67
CA ALA A 530 -21.77 -6.16 -3.54
C ALA A 530 -21.84 -6.88 -2.19
N LYS A 531 -20.76 -7.57 -1.78
CA LYS A 531 -20.63 -8.22 -0.48
C LYS A 531 -20.80 -7.23 0.68
N ALA A 532 -20.15 -6.06 0.59
CA ALA A 532 -20.28 -5.01 1.59
C ALA A 532 -21.73 -4.49 1.67
N CYS A 533 -22.42 -4.30 0.54
CA CYS A 533 -23.83 -3.88 0.51
C CYS A 533 -24.74 -4.90 1.20
N CYS A 534 -24.55 -6.21 0.98
CA CYS A 534 -25.35 -7.25 1.65
C CYS A 534 -25.13 -7.27 3.18
N VAL A 535 -23.88 -7.15 3.62
CA VAL A 535 -23.55 -7.10 5.06
C VAL A 535 -24.13 -5.83 5.70
N LEU A 536 -23.92 -4.68 5.06
CA LEU A 536 -24.44 -3.40 5.56
C LEU A 536 -25.98 -3.34 5.50
N HIS A 537 -26.62 -4.07 4.58
CA HIS A 537 -28.09 -4.21 4.57
C HIS A 537 -28.58 -4.87 5.85
N ASN A 538 -28.02 -6.01 6.25
CA ASN A 538 -28.38 -6.66 7.51
C ASN A 538 -28.11 -5.77 8.73
N PHE A 539 -26.97 -5.06 8.73
CA PHE A 539 -26.65 -4.03 9.74
C PHE A 539 -27.77 -2.99 9.85
N VAL A 540 -28.17 -2.40 8.72
CA VAL A 540 -29.21 -1.36 8.70
C VAL A 540 -30.56 -1.92 9.15
N ILE A 541 -30.98 -3.09 8.68
CA ILE A 541 -32.25 -3.70 9.09
C ILE A 541 -32.28 -3.94 10.60
N GLN A 542 -31.17 -4.36 11.20
CA GLN A 542 -31.08 -4.65 12.63
C GLN A 542 -31.10 -3.39 13.52
N HIS A 543 -30.47 -2.29 13.08
CA HIS A 543 -30.34 -1.08 13.88
C HIS A 543 -31.38 -0.01 13.57
N ASP A 544 -31.69 0.20 12.29
CA ASP A 544 -32.62 1.25 11.83
C ASP A 544 -34.06 0.74 11.66
N GLY A 545 -34.27 -0.59 11.58
CA GLY A 545 -35.54 -1.20 11.19
C GLY A 545 -35.93 -0.94 9.72
N LEU A 546 -37.17 -1.28 9.36
CA LEU A 546 -37.73 -1.04 8.01
C LEU A 546 -38.37 0.35 7.92
N LYS A 547 -37.89 1.20 7.01
CA LYS A 547 -38.51 2.52 6.74
C LYS A 547 -39.46 2.41 5.54
N GLN A 548 -40.67 2.98 5.67
CA GLN A 548 -41.72 2.89 4.63
C GLN A 548 -41.31 3.39 3.22
N GLN A 549 -40.36 4.32 3.14
CA GLN A 549 -39.88 4.88 1.86
C GLN A 549 -39.09 3.86 1.01
N ASP A 550 -38.59 2.77 1.60
CA ASP A 550 -37.79 1.76 0.89
C ASP A 550 -38.66 0.75 0.10
N ASN A 551 -39.98 0.72 0.33
CA ASN A 551 -40.93 -0.25 -0.22
C ASN A 551 -41.54 0.12 -1.59
N MET A 552 -41.25 1.30 -2.15
CA MET A 552 -42.05 1.88 -3.26
C MET A 552 -41.80 1.31 -4.67
N ALA A 553 -41.13 0.17 -4.83
CA ALA A 553 -40.81 -0.35 -6.17
C ALA A 553 -41.05 -1.85 -6.34
N ILE A 554 -42.30 -2.32 -6.22
CA ILE A 554 -42.70 -3.60 -6.82
C ILE A 554 -44.07 -3.43 -7.50
N SER A 555 -44.04 -3.16 -8.80
CA SER A 555 -45.22 -3.08 -9.67
C SER A 555 -45.40 -4.39 -10.44
N ARG A 556 -46.58 -5.01 -10.26
CA ARG A 556 -47.25 -6.03 -11.09
C ARG A 556 -46.53 -7.37 -11.37
N PHE A 557 -47.26 -8.44 -11.06
CA PHE A 557 -46.96 -9.84 -11.36
C PHE A 557 -46.77 -10.08 -12.87
N PRO A 558 -45.62 -10.60 -13.34
CA PRO A 558 -45.50 -11.15 -14.68
C PRO A 558 -46.23 -12.49 -14.77
N GLN A 559 -46.93 -12.74 -15.88
CA GLN A 559 -47.46 -14.06 -16.21
C GLN A 559 -46.29 -15.02 -16.52
N LEU A 560 -46.25 -16.13 -15.80
CA LEU A 560 -45.25 -17.20 -15.90
C LEU A 560 -45.34 -17.90 -17.27
N ARG A 561 -44.18 -18.21 -17.89
CA ARG A 561 -44.10 -19.01 -19.12
C ARG A 561 -43.39 -20.33 -18.81
N PRO A 562 -43.90 -21.49 -19.28
CA PRO A 562 -43.40 -22.78 -18.81
C PRO A 562 -42.02 -23.13 -19.37
N HIS A 563 -41.21 -23.82 -18.56
CA HIS A 563 -40.10 -24.67 -19.02
C HIS A 563 -40.23 -26.06 -18.39
N SER A 564 -40.26 -27.09 -19.24
CA SER A 564 -40.32 -28.50 -18.84
C SER A 564 -38.93 -29.03 -18.55
N SER A 565 -38.73 -29.59 -17.35
CA SER A 565 -37.58 -30.43 -17.02
C SER A 565 -38.10 -31.77 -16.49
N GLU A 566 -37.42 -32.88 -16.76
CA GLU A 566 -37.73 -34.19 -16.18
C GLU A 566 -37.56 -34.15 -14.66
N GLU A 567 -38.62 -34.48 -13.92
CA GLU A 567 -38.71 -34.39 -12.45
C GLU A 567 -38.78 -35.79 -11.83
N SER A 568 -38.18 -35.99 -10.65
CA SER A 568 -38.29 -37.27 -9.94
C SER A 568 -39.62 -37.40 -9.19
N LEU A 569 -40.13 -38.64 -9.04
CA LEU A 569 -41.40 -38.93 -8.36
C LEU A 569 -41.40 -38.48 -6.88
N ALA A 570 -40.25 -38.54 -6.20
CA ALA A 570 -40.13 -38.19 -4.78
C ALA A 570 -40.20 -36.68 -4.50
N GLU A 571 -39.68 -35.86 -5.39
CA GLU A 571 -39.69 -34.39 -5.25
C GLU A 571 -41.09 -33.83 -5.53
N ASN A 572 -41.78 -34.40 -6.51
CA ASN A 572 -43.18 -34.11 -6.79
C ASN A 572 -44.08 -34.44 -5.60
N PHE A 573 -43.81 -35.57 -4.93
CA PHE A 573 -44.53 -35.94 -3.71
C PHE A 573 -44.43 -34.85 -2.64
N ILE A 574 -43.23 -34.32 -2.34
CA ILE A 574 -43.05 -33.27 -1.31
C ILE A 574 -43.86 -32.02 -1.68
N ARG A 575 -43.77 -31.56 -2.93
CA ARG A 575 -44.54 -30.39 -3.41
C ARG A 575 -46.04 -30.62 -3.29
N ASP A 576 -46.52 -31.80 -3.69
CA ASP A 576 -47.93 -32.17 -3.61
C ASP A 576 -48.42 -32.25 -2.15
N GLN A 577 -47.59 -32.67 -1.19
CA GLN A 577 -47.93 -32.67 0.23
C GLN A 577 -48.19 -31.25 0.76
N PHE A 578 -47.33 -30.27 0.43
CA PHE A 578 -47.61 -28.87 0.74
C PHE A 578 -48.91 -28.39 0.10
N ALA A 579 -49.13 -28.73 -1.17
CA ALA A 579 -50.35 -28.33 -1.89
C ALA A 579 -51.62 -28.96 -1.28
N ASN A 580 -51.54 -30.21 -0.82
CA ASN A 580 -52.64 -30.90 -0.12
C ASN A 580 -52.88 -30.27 1.26
N TYR A 581 -51.83 -29.97 2.02
CA TYR A 581 -51.92 -29.29 3.32
C TYR A 581 -52.62 -27.92 3.19
N PHE A 582 -52.29 -27.12 2.17
CA PHE A 582 -52.97 -25.82 1.96
C PHE A 582 -54.46 -25.95 1.60
N MET A 583 -54.93 -27.14 1.24
CA MET A 583 -56.34 -27.45 1.02
C MET A 583 -57.00 -28.17 2.20
N SER A 584 -56.24 -28.57 3.22
CA SER A 584 -56.75 -29.23 4.42
C SER A 584 -57.45 -28.23 5.34
N PRO A 585 -58.32 -28.70 6.27
CA PRO A 585 -58.95 -27.83 7.26
C PRO A 585 -57.96 -27.04 8.11
N GLU A 586 -56.75 -27.59 8.35
CA GLU A 586 -55.70 -26.96 9.16
C GLU A 586 -54.89 -25.92 8.37
N GLY A 587 -54.53 -26.21 7.11
CA GLY A 587 -53.68 -25.33 6.30
C GLY A 587 -54.44 -24.30 5.44
N ALA A 588 -55.75 -24.50 5.23
CA ALA A 588 -56.57 -23.62 4.39
C ALA A 588 -56.84 -22.27 5.06
N LEU A 589 -56.64 -21.18 4.31
CA LEU A 589 -56.95 -19.83 4.80
C LEU A 589 -58.23 -19.25 4.18
N PRO A 590 -59.02 -18.47 4.95
CA PRO A 590 -60.33 -17.95 4.51
C PRO A 590 -60.30 -17.11 3.22
N TRP A 591 -59.15 -16.51 2.90
CA TRP A 591 -59.00 -15.60 1.77
C TRP A 591 -58.35 -16.23 0.53
N GLN A 592 -57.84 -17.47 0.60
CA GLN A 592 -56.96 -18.00 -0.45
C GLN A 592 -57.65 -18.20 -1.80
N LEU A 593 -58.92 -18.63 -1.79
CA LEU A 593 -59.71 -18.82 -3.01
C LEU A 593 -60.08 -17.51 -3.71
N LYS A 594 -60.10 -16.37 -2.99
CA LYS A 594 -60.39 -15.05 -3.57
C LYS A 594 -59.18 -14.42 -4.27
N LYS A 595 -58.00 -15.02 -4.16
CA LYS A 595 -56.73 -14.48 -4.64
C LYS A 595 -56.14 -15.21 -5.84
N ILE A 596 -56.69 -16.38 -6.19
CA ILE A 596 -56.16 -17.28 -7.20
C ILE A 596 -56.77 -17.09 -8.56
#